data_AF-A0A1M5JVV2-F1
#
_entry.id   AF-A0A1M5JVV2-F1
#
_cell.length_a   1.000
_cell.length_b   1.000
_cell.length_c   1.000
_cell.angle_alpha   90.00
_cell.angle_beta   90.00
_cell.angle_gamma   90.00
#
_symmetry.space_group_name_H-M   'P 1'
#
loop_
_entity.id
_entity.type
_entity.pdbx_description
1 polymer ?
#
loop_
_entity_poly.entity_id
_entity_poly.type
_entity_poly.pdbx_seq_one_letter_code
_entity_poly.pdbx_strand_id
1 'polypeptide(L)'
;MLFQVLMNIIAVFLKFAMWVLFAVVAVPYGVFIVLWKLFPVFTNDGSFWFWSVFAVLTIIAYVILWKPILWIVGTINALGAGN
;
A
#
# COMPACT_ATOMS: atom_id res chain seq x y z
N MET A 1 -1.10 -22.74 27.03
CA MET A 1 -1.84 -22.87 25.76
C MET A 1 -2.68 -21.62 25.46
N LEU A 2 -3.58 -21.17 26.34
CA LEU A 2 -4.39 -19.96 26.12
C LEU A 2 -3.57 -18.69 25.84
N PHE A 3 -2.49 -18.47 26.61
CA PHE A 3 -1.58 -17.32 26.43
C PHE A 3 -0.88 -17.32 25.06
N GLN A 4 -0.44 -18.49 24.58
CA GLN A 4 0.15 -18.64 23.24
C GLN A 4 -0.86 -18.34 22.13
N VAL A 5 -2.10 -18.81 22.27
CA VAL A 5 -3.17 -18.51 21.31
C VAL A 5 -3.43 -17.01 21.26
N LEU A 6 -3.47 -16.34 22.41
CA LEU A 6 -3.68 -14.90 22.51
C LEU A 6 -2.56 -14.10 21.85
N MET A 7 -1.30 -14.49 22.11
CA MET A 7 -0.12 -13.90 21.48
C MET A 7 -0.13 -14.07 19.95
N ASN A 8 -0.52 -15.25 19.46
CA ASN A 8 -0.61 -15.50 18.01
C ASN A 8 -1.69 -14.63 17.34
N ILE A 9 -2.85 -14.47 17.98
CA ILE A 9 -3.92 -13.60 17.47
C ILE A 9 -3.43 -12.15 17.35
N ILE A 10 -2.78 -11.63 18.40
CA ILE A 10 -2.22 -10.27 18.39
C ILE A 10 -1.18 -10.11 17.28
N ALA A 11 -0.29 -11.10 17.11
CA ALA A 11 0.73 -11.08 16.06
C ALA A 11 0.11 -11.02 14.65
N VAL A 12 -0.99 -11.73 14.40
CA VAL A 12 -1.71 -11.69 13.11
C VAL A 12 -2.27 -10.29 12.85
N PHE A 13 -2.91 -9.66 13.83
CA PHE A 13 -3.44 -8.30 13.69
C PHE A 13 -2.34 -7.27 13.44
N LEU A 14 -1.19 -7.38 14.13
CA LEU A 14 -0.05 -6.50 13.91
C LEU A 14 0.54 -6.66 12.51
N LYS A 15 0.71 -7.91 12.03
CA LYS A 15 1.17 -8.16 10.65
C LYS A 15 0.20 -7.56 9.63
N PHE A 16 -1.11 -7.73 9.82
CA PHE A 16 -2.11 -7.14 8.93
C PHE A 16 -2.04 -5.60 8.93
N ALA A 17 -1.96 -4.98 10.10
CA ALA A 17 -1.85 -3.53 10.23
C ALA A 17 -0.59 -2.98 9.51
N MET A 18 0.55 -3.67 9.64
CA MET A 18 1.79 -3.31 8.95
C MET A 18 1.65 -3.36 7.42
N TRP A 19 0.98 -4.38 6.88
CA TRP A 19 0.75 -4.48 5.44
C TRP A 19 -0.21 -3.41 4.91
N VAL A 20 -1.23 -3.07 5.69
CA VAL A 20 -2.13 -1.95 5.35
C VAL A 20 -1.35 -0.63 5.34
N LEU A 21 -0.55 -0.36 6.37
CA LEU A 21 0.29 0.85 6.41
C LEU A 21 1.27 0.91 5.23
N PHE A 22 1.89 -0.23 4.89
CA PHE A 22 2.77 -0.32 3.73
C PHE A 22 2.02 0.02 2.44
N ALA A 23 0.84 -0.54 2.22
CA ALA A 23 0.02 -0.23 1.06
C ALA A 23 -0.40 1.25 1.01
N VAL A 24 -0.75 1.82 2.17
CA VAL A 24 -1.15 3.23 2.29
C VAL A 24 -0.01 4.16 1.87
N VAL A 25 1.26 3.81 2.12
CA VAL A 25 2.40 4.65 1.70
C VAL A 25 2.89 4.31 0.29
N ALA A 26 2.95 3.03 -0.06
CA ALA A 26 3.52 2.57 -1.31
C ALA A 26 2.70 2.97 -2.54
N VAL A 27 1.38 2.94 -2.44
CA VAL A 27 0.50 3.27 -3.58
C VAL A 27 0.62 4.74 -4.00
N PRO A 28 0.46 5.74 -3.10
CA PRO A 28 0.65 7.14 -3.46
C PRO A 28 2.07 7.41 -3.97
N TYR A 29 3.08 6.79 -3.35
CA TYR A 29 4.47 6.97 -3.79
C TYR A 29 4.71 6.43 -5.21
N GLY A 30 4.14 5.28 -5.54
CA GLY A 30 4.18 4.72 -6.89
C GLY A 30 3.50 5.63 -7.92
N VAL A 31 2.31 6.14 -7.60
CA VAL A 31 1.59 7.10 -8.46
C VAL A 31 2.40 8.38 -8.66
N PHE A 32 3.03 8.90 -7.60
CA PHE A 32 3.89 10.07 -7.67
C PHE A 32 5.06 9.86 -8.62
N ILE A 33 5.77 8.73 -8.51
CA ILE A 33 6.90 8.41 -9.39
C ILE A 33 6.45 8.31 -10.85
N VAL A 34 5.29 7.68 -11.11
CA VAL A 34 4.75 7.56 -12.46
C VAL A 34 4.45 8.94 -13.04
N LEU A 35 3.78 9.80 -12.29
CA LEU A 35 3.49 11.18 -12.72
C LEU A 35 4.77 11.98 -12.95
N TRP A 36 5.75 11.87 -12.04
CA TRP A 36 7.01 12.57 -12.17
C TRP A 36 7.81 12.15 -13.41
N LYS A 37 7.79 10.85 -13.74
CA LYS A 37 8.49 10.33 -14.94
C LYS A 37 7.80 10.73 -16.24
N LEU A 38 6.47 10.73 -16.28
CA LEU A 38 5.71 11.00 -17.51
C LEU A 38 5.45 12.49 -17.73
N PHE A 39 5.24 13.24 -16.65
CA PHE A 39 4.88 14.66 -16.67
C PHE A 39 5.71 15.46 -15.66
N PRO A 40 7.05 15.49 -15.78
CA PRO A 40 7.94 16.10 -14.78
C PRO A 40 7.65 17.58 -14.55
N VAL A 41 7.34 18.35 -15.60
CA VAL A 41 7.03 19.78 -15.48
C VAL A 41 5.76 19.99 -14.65
N PHE A 42 4.72 19.21 -14.94
CA PHE A 42 3.45 19.23 -14.21
C PHE A 42 3.58 18.80 -12.75
N THR A 43 4.41 17.78 -12.48
CA THR A 43 4.66 17.31 -11.11
C THR A 43 5.47 18.30 -10.28
N ASN A 44 6.48 18.94 -10.86
CA ASN A 44 7.30 19.93 -10.15
C ASN A 44 6.56 21.26 -9.93
N ASP A 45 5.60 21.61 -10.78
CA ASP A 45 4.75 22.79 -10.59
C ASP A 45 3.94 22.71 -9.28
N GLY A 46 3.61 21.49 -8.82
CA GLY A 46 3.00 21.26 -7.51
C GLY A 46 1.68 22.02 -7.30
N SER A 47 1.04 22.43 -8.39
CA SER A 47 -0.16 23.26 -8.37
C SER A 47 -1.40 22.44 -7.98
N PHE A 48 -2.50 23.15 -7.72
CA PHE A 48 -3.78 22.52 -7.37
C PHE A 48 -4.20 21.42 -8.37
N TRP A 49 -3.94 21.62 -9.66
CA TRP A 49 -4.24 20.64 -10.70
C TRP A 49 -3.42 19.36 -10.56
N PHE A 50 -2.14 19.47 -10.20
CA PHE A 50 -1.31 18.32 -9.90
C PHE A 50 -1.88 17.51 -8.73
N TRP A 51 -2.18 18.17 -7.61
CA TRP A 51 -2.72 17.49 -6.42
C TRP A 51 -4.08 16.84 -6.68
N SER A 52 -4.91 17.47 -7.52
CA SER A 52 -6.21 16.91 -7.93
C SER A 52 -6.03 15.63 -8.75
N VAL A 53 -5.18 15.66 -9.78
CA VAL A 53 -4.90 14.48 -10.61
C VAL A 53 -4.23 13.38 -9.80
N PHE A 54 -3.25 13.74 -8.96
CA PHE A 54 -2.57 12.81 -8.06
C PHE A 54 -3.55 12.10 -7.11
N ALA A 55 -4.47 12.84 -6.48
CA ALA A 55 -5.46 12.27 -5.58
C ALA A 55 -6.41 11.29 -6.31
N VAL A 56 -6.94 11.69 -7.47
CA VAL A 56 -7.82 10.83 -8.27
C VAL A 56 -7.10 9.54 -8.70
N LEU A 57 -5.87 9.66 -9.22
CA LEU A 57 -5.08 8.49 -9.63
C LEU A 57 -4.72 7.60 -8.44
N THR A 58 -4.44 8.18 -7.28
CA THR A 58 -4.15 7.42 -6.05
C THR A 58 -5.37 6.62 -5.60
N ILE A 59 -6.58 7.21 -5.63
CA ILE A 59 -7.82 6.48 -5.31
C ILE A 59 -8.05 5.33 -6.30
N ILE A 60 -7.90 5.59 -7.61
CA ILE A 60 -8.04 4.56 -8.64
C ILE A 60 -7.01 3.44 -8.43
N ALA A 61 -5.76 3.79 -8.13
CA ALA A 61 -4.70 2.84 -7.86
C ALA A 61 -5.02 1.97 -6.65
N TYR A 62 -5.57 2.52 -5.56
CA TYR A 62 -6.04 1.68 -4.45
C TYR A 62 -7.12 0.69 -4.89
N VAL A 63 -8.15 1.13 -5.62
CA VAL A 63 -9.24 0.24 -6.05
C VAL A 63 -8.70 -0.91 -6.91
N ILE A 64 -7.78 -0.62 -7.83
CA ILE A 64 -7.22 -1.62 -8.75
C ILE A 64 -6.22 -2.53 -8.03
N LEU A 65 -5.30 -1.96 -7.25
CA LEU A 65 -4.18 -2.68 -6.65
C LEU A 65 -4.55 -3.40 -5.36
N TRP A 66 -5.68 -3.10 -4.72
CA TRP A 66 -6.07 -3.73 -3.46
C TRP A 66 -6.12 -5.26 -3.53
N LYS A 67 -6.74 -5.81 -4.58
CA LYS A 67 -6.80 -7.27 -4.80
C LYS A 67 -5.39 -7.88 -4.99
N PRO A 68 -4.54 -7.36 -5.90
CA PRO A 68 -3.14 -7.78 -6.02
C PRO A 68 -2.36 -7.70 -4.71
N ILE A 69 -2.50 -6.61 -3.94
CA ILE A 69 -1.81 -6.40 -2.66
C ILE A 69 -2.19 -7.51 -1.68
N LEU A 70 -3.49 -7.79 -1.51
CA LEU A 70 -3.95 -8.87 -0.63
C LEU A 70 -3.43 -10.24 -1.09
N TRP A 71 -3.34 -10.48 -2.39
CA TRP A 71 -2.78 -11.71 -2.95
C TRP A 71 -1.29 -11.87 -2.63
N ILE A 72 -0.49 -10.82 -2.80
CA ILE A 72 0.93 -10.82 -2.49
C ILE A 72 1.14 -11.07 -0.99
N VAL A 73 0.39 -10.37 -0.14
CA VAL A 73 0.46 -10.53 1.32
C VAL A 73 0.07 -11.96 1.72
N GLY A 74 -1.00 -12.51 1.14
CA GLY A 74 -1.41 -13.89 1.36
C GLY A 74 -0.34 -14.90 0.95
N THR A 75 0.31 -14.67 -0.19
CA THR A 75 1.39 -15.53 -0.70
C THR A 75 2.63 -15.44 0.19
N ILE A 76 3.05 -14.25 0.61
CA ILE A 76 4.19 -14.05 1.52
C ILE A 76 3.97 -14.78 2.84
N ASN A 77 2.76 -14.65 3.40
CA ASN A 77 2.39 -15.36 4.63
C ASN A 77 2.37 -16.89 4.43
N ALA A 78 1.85 -17.37 3.29
CA ALA A 78 1.80 -18.81 2.97
C ALA A 78 3.21 -19.41 2.76
N LEU A 79 4.15 -18.64 2.20
CA LEU A 79 5.53 -19.03 1.99
C LEU A 79 6.37 -18.99 3.28
N GLY A 80 5.80 -18.59 4.41
CA GLY A 80 6.50 -18.48 5.69
C GLY A 80 7.53 -17.35 5.74
N ALA A 81 7.58 -16.48 4.72
CA ALA A 81 8.42 -15.29 4.74
C ALA A 81 7.86 -14.30 5.77
N GLY A 82 8.44 -14.29 6.96
CA GLY A 82 7.99 -13.50 8.12
C GLY A 82 7.49 -14.31 9.32
N ASN A 83 7.80 -15.62 9.38
CA ASN A 83 7.78 -16.42 10.61
C ASN A 83 9.20 -16.64 11.13
#